data_AF-A0A8T2QAP7-F1
#
_entry.id   AF-A0A8T2QAP7-F1
#
_cell.length_a   1.000
_cell.length_b   1.000
_cell.length_c   1.000
_cell.angle_alpha   90.00
_cell.angle_beta   90.00
_cell.angle_gamma   90.00
#
_symmetry.space_group_name_H-M   'P 1'
#
loop_
_entity.id
_entity.type
_entity.pdbx_description
1 polymer ?
#
loop_
_entity_poly.entity_id
_entity_poly.type
_entity_poly.pdbx_seq_one_letter_code
_entity_poly.pdbx_strand_id
1 'polypeptide(L)'
;MGLIKLAVADASITFLWVVYIAFMRPMADIIVGTFNLQGYEVLVVMALIACNIFLFSWLGAALEGALWNPTPVLAFYSMGVSKDSLFSMAVRYPAQVSGAIGGVLAAKELVPPLYREKLSGPQLLVDLNRGILSELILTFLITFSVLTAIFKGPKSKFLKNWIITFATILVIFLGAGYTGPGLNPAHAFAWAYIDGKHSELEHLLVYCVAPLAGSFSAALIFQLLFATGKTKEKTA
;
A
#
# COMPACT_ATOMS: atom_id res chain seq x y z
N MET A 1 3.78 -5.37 -20.82
CA MET A 1 2.31 -5.49 -20.79
C MET A 1 1.60 -4.28 -21.42
N GLY A 2 0.50 -4.49 -22.16
CA GLY A 2 -0.40 -3.42 -22.59
C GLY A 2 -1.30 -2.91 -21.46
N LEU A 3 -1.84 -1.68 -21.58
CA LEU A 3 -2.58 -1.00 -20.52
C LEU A 3 -3.74 -1.82 -19.93
N ILE A 4 -4.60 -2.40 -20.77
CA ILE A 4 -5.76 -3.17 -20.30
C ILE A 4 -5.32 -4.39 -19.48
N LYS A 5 -4.34 -5.14 -19.97
CA LYS A 5 -3.81 -6.33 -19.26
C LYS A 5 -3.15 -5.91 -17.93
N LEU A 6 -2.49 -4.75 -17.88
CA LEU A 6 -1.93 -4.19 -16.65
C LEU A 6 -3.00 -3.74 -15.66
N ALA A 7 -4.07 -3.09 -16.11
CA ALA A 7 -5.18 -2.70 -15.26
C ALA A 7 -5.89 -3.93 -14.64
N VAL A 8 -6.09 -5.00 -15.42
CA VAL A 8 -6.63 -6.27 -14.91
C VAL A 8 -5.70 -6.91 -13.89
N ALA A 9 -4.38 -6.88 -14.15
CA ALA A 9 -3.39 -7.39 -13.21
C ALA A 9 -3.36 -6.58 -11.90
N ASP A 10 -3.40 -5.25 -11.99
CA ASP A 10 -3.53 -4.32 -10.86
C ASP A 10 -4.80 -4.63 -10.02
N ALA A 11 -5.96 -4.78 -10.67
CA ALA A 11 -7.20 -5.16 -9.98
C ALA A 11 -7.06 -6.52 -9.27
N SER A 12 -6.48 -7.51 -9.93
CA SER A 12 -6.32 -8.87 -9.38
C SER A 12 -5.37 -8.90 -8.18
N ILE A 13 -4.24 -8.19 -8.25
CA ILE A 13 -3.29 -8.13 -7.15
C ILE A 13 -3.84 -7.30 -5.99
N THR A 14 -4.59 -6.21 -6.24
CA THR A 14 -5.27 -5.48 -5.16
C THR A 14 -6.36 -6.32 -4.48
N PHE A 15 -7.14 -7.10 -5.24
CA PHE A 15 -8.10 -8.05 -4.68
C PHE A 15 -7.43 -8.99 -3.68
N LEU A 16 -6.34 -9.65 -4.10
CA LEU A 16 -5.60 -10.58 -3.26
C LEU A 16 -4.99 -9.90 -2.04
N TRP A 17 -4.51 -8.66 -2.19
CA TRP A 17 -3.96 -7.86 -1.11
C TRP A 17 -4.98 -7.62 0.00
N VAL A 18 -6.18 -7.17 -0.36
CA VAL A 18 -7.24 -6.90 0.61
C VAL A 18 -7.69 -8.18 1.31
N VAL A 19 -7.87 -9.27 0.57
CA VAL A 19 -8.19 -10.58 1.17
C VAL A 19 -7.11 -11.00 2.16
N TYR A 20 -5.83 -10.94 1.79
CA TYR A 20 -4.74 -11.32 2.68
C TYR A 20 -4.79 -10.52 4.00
N ILE A 21 -4.93 -9.19 3.92
CA ILE A 21 -4.95 -8.34 5.11
C ILE A 21 -6.12 -8.70 6.03
N ALA A 22 -7.30 -8.97 5.47
CA ALA A 22 -8.46 -9.38 6.26
C ALA A 22 -8.22 -10.70 7.03
N PHE A 23 -7.39 -11.60 6.51
CA PHE A 23 -7.01 -12.85 7.17
C PHE A 23 -5.83 -12.73 8.14
N MET A 24 -5.15 -11.58 8.22
CA MET A 24 -3.99 -11.41 9.10
C MET A 24 -4.32 -11.66 10.58
N ARG A 25 -5.43 -11.08 11.08
CA ARG A 25 -5.81 -11.27 12.48
C ARG A 25 -6.21 -12.71 12.81
N PRO A 26 -7.11 -13.37 12.04
CA PRO A 26 -7.38 -14.79 12.23
C PRO A 26 -6.11 -15.66 12.21
N MET A 27 -5.21 -15.39 11.26
CA MET A 27 -3.97 -16.16 11.13
C MET A 27 -3.03 -15.93 12.32
N ALA A 28 -2.89 -14.69 12.78
CA ALA A 28 -2.08 -14.38 13.96
C ALA A 28 -2.59 -15.11 15.21
N ASP A 29 -3.89 -15.06 15.47
CA ASP A 29 -4.52 -15.73 16.61
C ASP A 29 -4.32 -17.27 16.54
N ILE A 30 -4.48 -17.88 15.36
CA ILE A 30 -4.23 -19.31 15.14
C ILE A 30 -2.77 -19.68 15.42
N ILE A 31 -1.81 -18.91 14.90
CA ILE A 31 -0.38 -19.15 15.11
C ILE A 31 -0.04 -19.03 16.59
N VAL A 32 -0.50 -17.96 17.24
CA VAL A 32 -0.24 -17.71 18.68
C VAL A 32 -0.81 -18.84 19.53
N GLY A 33 -2.05 -19.26 19.26
CA GLY A 33 -2.69 -20.35 19.99
C GLY A 33 -2.04 -21.71 19.75
N THR A 34 -1.69 -22.04 18.50
CA THR A 34 -1.13 -23.36 18.13
C THR A 34 0.27 -23.55 18.67
N PHE A 35 1.10 -22.51 18.65
CA PHE A 35 2.50 -22.58 19.08
C PHE A 35 2.73 -22.08 20.51
N ASN A 36 1.67 -21.75 21.25
CA ASN A 36 1.73 -21.22 22.61
C ASN A 36 2.67 -20.01 22.75
N LEU A 37 2.47 -19.01 21.88
CA LEU A 37 3.28 -17.80 21.76
C LEU A 37 2.61 -16.58 22.43
N GLN A 38 1.87 -16.78 23.51
CA GLN A 38 1.22 -15.68 24.23
C GLN A 38 2.27 -14.66 24.71
N GLY A 39 2.03 -13.38 24.46
CA GLY A 39 2.98 -12.29 24.69
C GLY A 39 3.92 -11.96 23.51
N TYR A 40 3.89 -12.75 22.43
CA TYR A 40 4.67 -12.52 21.21
C TYR A 40 3.80 -12.16 19.99
N GLU A 41 2.55 -11.74 20.20
CA GLU A 41 1.57 -11.44 19.15
C GLU A 41 2.10 -10.41 18.16
N VAL A 42 2.80 -9.40 18.67
CA VAL A 42 3.42 -8.35 17.85
C VAL A 42 4.45 -8.93 16.88
N LEU A 43 5.28 -9.88 17.33
CA LEU A 43 6.28 -10.52 16.47
C LEU A 43 5.61 -11.38 15.39
N VAL A 44 4.54 -12.09 15.74
CA VAL A 44 3.75 -12.87 14.77
C VAL A 44 3.15 -11.96 13.70
N VAL A 45 2.56 -10.83 14.09
CA VAL A 45 2.01 -9.85 13.14
C VAL A 45 3.12 -9.26 12.25
N MET A 46 4.28 -8.90 12.82
CA MET A 46 5.43 -8.41 12.05
C MET A 46 5.91 -9.46 11.02
N ALA A 47 5.95 -10.74 11.40
CA ALA A 47 6.31 -11.83 10.50
C ALA A 47 5.26 -11.99 9.37
N LEU A 48 3.97 -11.90 9.67
CA LEU A 48 2.90 -11.94 8.67
C LEU A 48 2.96 -10.73 7.70
N ILE A 49 3.33 -9.54 8.19
CA ILE A 49 3.59 -8.37 7.33
C ILE A 49 4.80 -8.63 6.43
N ALA A 50 5.88 -9.21 6.97
CA ALA A 50 7.04 -9.57 6.16
C ALA A 50 6.65 -10.56 5.06
N CYS A 51 5.96 -11.64 5.40
CA CYS A 51 5.47 -12.63 4.42
C CYS A 51 4.61 -11.96 3.34
N ASN A 52 3.73 -11.05 3.73
CA ASN A 52 2.91 -10.27 2.80
C ASN A 52 3.79 -9.47 1.82
N ILE A 53 4.69 -8.61 2.31
CA ILE A 53 5.51 -7.75 1.46
C ILE A 53 6.35 -8.57 0.48
N PHE A 54 6.92 -9.69 0.91
CA PHE A 54 7.67 -10.58 0.03
C PHE A 54 6.78 -11.23 -1.05
N LEU A 55 5.61 -11.75 -0.66
CA LEU A 55 4.66 -12.36 -1.58
C LEU A 55 4.18 -11.37 -2.65
N PHE A 56 3.74 -10.18 -2.24
CA PHE A 56 3.20 -9.20 -3.17
C PHE A 56 4.28 -8.53 -4.03
N SER A 57 5.49 -8.34 -3.50
CA SER A 57 6.62 -7.93 -4.33
C SER A 57 6.96 -8.96 -5.42
N TRP A 58 6.88 -10.25 -5.09
CA TRP A 58 7.05 -11.32 -6.07
C TRP A 58 5.90 -11.38 -7.08
N LEU A 59 4.64 -11.30 -6.62
CA LEU A 59 3.45 -11.28 -7.49
C LEU A 59 3.48 -10.10 -8.46
N GLY A 60 3.82 -8.89 -7.99
CA GLY A 60 3.94 -7.72 -8.84
C GLY A 60 4.99 -7.89 -9.93
N ALA A 61 6.13 -8.51 -9.61
CA ALA A 61 7.15 -8.84 -10.60
C ALA A 61 6.70 -9.93 -11.59
N ALA A 62 6.00 -10.96 -11.12
CA ALA A 62 5.45 -12.03 -11.96
C ALA A 62 4.35 -11.52 -12.91
N LEU A 63 3.59 -10.49 -12.47
CA LEU A 63 2.55 -9.82 -13.25
C LEU A 63 3.08 -8.61 -14.03
N GLU A 64 4.32 -8.69 -14.51
CA GLU A 64 4.98 -7.67 -15.36
C GLU A 64 4.91 -6.22 -14.82
N GLY A 65 4.97 -6.04 -13.50
CA GLY A 65 4.97 -4.72 -12.85
C GLY A 65 3.59 -4.23 -12.38
N ALA A 66 2.64 -5.14 -12.18
CA ALA A 66 1.37 -4.82 -11.52
C ALA A 66 1.59 -4.29 -10.10
N LEU A 67 0.78 -3.31 -9.70
CA LEU A 67 0.82 -2.64 -8.41
C LEU A 67 -0.57 -2.66 -7.78
N TRP A 68 -0.61 -2.89 -6.46
CA TRP A 68 -1.86 -2.98 -5.70
C TRP A 68 -2.23 -1.69 -4.96
N ASN A 69 -1.47 -0.62 -5.20
CA ASN A 69 -1.58 0.66 -4.50
C ASN A 69 -1.39 1.80 -5.51
N PRO A 70 -2.22 2.85 -5.48
CA PRO A 70 -2.05 4.03 -6.33
C PRO A 70 -0.77 4.83 -6.01
N THR A 71 -0.27 4.78 -4.78
CA THR A 71 0.86 5.62 -4.35
C THR A 71 2.16 5.25 -5.07
N PRO A 72 2.59 3.97 -5.18
CA PRO A 72 3.80 3.64 -5.93
C PRO A 72 3.66 3.90 -7.44
N VAL A 73 2.44 3.81 -8.02
CA VAL A 73 2.19 4.19 -9.41
C VAL A 73 2.53 5.67 -9.61
N LEU A 74 1.97 6.55 -8.75
CA LEU A 74 2.23 7.99 -8.81
C LEU A 74 3.70 8.32 -8.53
N ALA A 75 4.34 7.64 -7.58
CA ALA A 75 5.76 7.83 -7.28
C ALA A 75 6.66 7.50 -8.48
N PHE A 76 6.48 6.33 -9.11
CA PHE A 76 7.30 5.93 -10.26
C PHE A 76 7.02 6.78 -11.50
N TYR A 77 5.78 7.22 -11.71
CA TYR A 77 5.45 8.23 -12.71
C TYR A 77 6.19 9.54 -12.46
N SER A 78 6.12 10.06 -11.23
CA SER A 78 6.74 11.33 -10.84
C SER A 78 8.27 11.29 -10.93
N MET A 79 8.87 10.12 -10.68
CA MET A 79 10.30 9.84 -10.86
C MET A 79 10.73 9.78 -12.34
N GLY A 80 9.80 9.71 -13.29
CA GLY A 80 10.10 9.55 -14.72
C GLY A 80 10.67 8.17 -15.08
N VAL A 81 10.48 7.17 -14.22
CA VAL A 81 11.02 5.80 -14.40
C VAL A 81 9.95 4.80 -14.83
N SER A 82 8.67 5.14 -14.69
CA SER A 82 7.56 4.35 -15.20
C SER A 82 7.30 4.63 -16.69
N LYS A 83 6.62 3.70 -17.37
CA LYS A 83 6.04 3.91 -18.70
C LYS A 83 4.62 4.49 -18.64
N ASP A 84 4.15 4.86 -17.46
CA ASP A 84 2.80 5.38 -17.27
C ASP A 84 2.65 6.80 -17.83
N SER A 85 1.44 7.12 -18.28
CA SER A 85 0.97 8.47 -18.56
C SER A 85 -0.15 8.83 -17.58
N LEU A 86 -0.59 10.10 -17.58
CA LEU A 86 -1.79 10.49 -16.83
C LEU A 86 -3.00 9.63 -17.21
N PHE A 87 -3.14 9.28 -18.50
CA PHE A 87 -4.21 8.42 -18.99
C PHE A 87 -4.11 7.00 -18.44
N SER A 88 -2.92 6.37 -18.45
CA SER A 88 -2.79 5.02 -17.89
C SER A 88 -3.07 5.00 -16.38
N MET A 89 -2.62 6.01 -15.63
CA MET A 89 -2.92 6.12 -14.21
C MET A 89 -4.43 6.27 -13.95
N ALA A 90 -5.14 7.06 -14.78
CA ALA A 90 -6.59 7.22 -14.70
C ALA A 90 -7.36 5.92 -15.01
N VAL A 91 -6.74 4.95 -15.69
CA VAL A 91 -7.31 3.61 -15.90
C VAL A 91 -6.93 2.65 -14.77
N ARG A 92 -5.66 2.70 -14.33
CA ARG A 92 -5.12 1.77 -13.32
C ARG A 92 -5.71 2.01 -11.93
N TYR A 93 -5.88 3.27 -11.52
CA TYR A 93 -6.39 3.57 -10.18
C TYR A 93 -7.84 3.04 -9.99
N PRO A 94 -8.82 3.31 -10.87
CA PRO A 94 -10.14 2.68 -10.78
C PRO A 94 -10.10 1.15 -10.81
N ALA A 95 -9.17 0.55 -11.55
CA ALA A 95 -9.00 -0.90 -11.56
C ALA A 95 -8.53 -1.45 -10.20
N GLN A 96 -7.55 -0.79 -9.56
CA GLN A 96 -7.12 -1.13 -8.19
C GLN A 96 -8.27 -0.96 -7.19
N VAL A 97 -9.05 0.14 -7.29
CA VAL A 97 -10.24 0.35 -6.44
C VAL A 97 -11.26 -0.78 -6.64
N SER A 98 -11.53 -1.16 -7.89
CA SER A 98 -12.47 -2.25 -8.20
C SER A 98 -12.00 -3.58 -7.61
N GLY A 99 -10.70 -3.88 -7.74
CA GLY A 99 -10.07 -5.04 -7.10
C GLY A 99 -10.19 -5.00 -5.57
N ALA A 100 -9.93 -3.85 -4.96
CA ALA A 100 -10.06 -3.67 -3.52
C ALA A 100 -11.50 -3.88 -3.03
N ILE A 101 -12.50 -3.33 -3.71
CA ILE A 101 -13.92 -3.54 -3.38
C ILE A 101 -14.28 -5.02 -3.45
N GLY A 102 -13.89 -5.71 -4.53
CA GLY A 102 -14.06 -7.16 -4.65
C GLY A 102 -13.39 -7.91 -3.50
N GLY A 103 -12.20 -7.48 -3.09
CA GLY A 103 -11.46 -8.08 -1.98
C GLY A 103 -12.15 -7.89 -0.62
N VAL A 104 -12.73 -6.70 -0.36
CA VAL A 104 -13.52 -6.46 0.86
C VAL A 104 -14.77 -7.35 0.87
N LEU A 105 -15.48 -7.45 -0.26
CA LEU A 105 -16.66 -8.31 -0.38
C LEU A 105 -16.30 -9.78 -0.14
N ALA A 106 -15.23 -10.27 -0.77
CA ALA A 106 -14.74 -11.61 -0.55
C ALA A 106 -14.30 -11.84 0.90
N ALA A 107 -13.63 -10.88 1.52
CA ALA A 107 -13.24 -10.96 2.93
C ALA A 107 -14.46 -11.08 3.86
N LYS A 108 -15.52 -10.31 3.62
CA LYS A 108 -16.76 -10.40 4.41
C LYS A 108 -17.40 -11.78 4.32
N GLU A 109 -17.28 -12.50 3.21
CA GLU A 109 -17.78 -13.87 3.07
C GLU A 109 -16.83 -14.93 3.66
N LEU A 110 -15.55 -14.85 3.30
CA LEU A 110 -14.56 -15.91 3.54
C LEU A 110 -13.96 -15.90 4.95
N VAL A 111 -13.86 -14.73 5.58
CA VAL A 111 -13.30 -14.63 6.93
C VAL A 111 -14.22 -15.33 7.93
N PRO A 112 -13.69 -16.14 8.88
CA PRO A 112 -14.52 -16.88 9.82
C PRO A 112 -15.45 -15.96 10.63
N PRO A 113 -16.68 -16.40 10.96
CA PRO A 113 -17.69 -15.56 11.63
C PRO A 113 -17.19 -14.85 12.89
N LEU A 114 -16.32 -15.50 13.68
CA LEU A 114 -15.70 -14.93 14.89
C LEU A 114 -14.93 -13.61 14.66
N TYR A 115 -14.45 -13.40 13.43
CA TYR A 115 -13.63 -12.26 13.04
C TYR A 115 -14.35 -11.27 12.12
N ARG A 116 -15.46 -11.69 11.51
CA ARG A 116 -16.15 -10.94 10.46
C ARG A 116 -16.60 -9.55 10.91
N GLU A 117 -17.16 -9.45 12.12
CA GLU A 117 -17.61 -8.17 12.70
C GLU A 117 -16.46 -7.24 13.07
N LYS A 118 -15.23 -7.77 13.19
CA LYS A 118 -14.03 -7.00 13.50
C LYS A 118 -13.29 -6.52 12.25
N LEU A 119 -13.76 -6.89 11.06
CA LEU A 119 -13.18 -6.41 9.82
C LEU A 119 -13.53 -4.94 9.61
N SER A 120 -12.51 -4.12 9.47
CA SER A 120 -12.66 -2.70 9.17
C SER A 120 -11.49 -2.20 8.32
N GLY A 121 -11.74 -1.12 7.59
CA GLY A 121 -10.68 -0.35 6.95
C GLY A 121 -9.96 0.59 7.92
N PRO A 122 -9.09 1.45 7.37
CA PRO A 122 -8.51 2.59 8.08
C PRO A 122 -9.58 3.46 8.75
N GLN A 123 -9.27 4.00 9.92
CA GLN A 123 -10.21 4.77 10.74
C GLN A 123 -9.55 6.03 11.27
N LEU A 124 -10.21 7.17 11.11
CA LEU A 124 -9.72 8.44 11.63
C LEU A 124 -9.96 8.49 13.16
N LEU A 125 -8.89 8.48 13.95
CA LEU A 125 -8.91 8.48 15.41
C LEU A 125 -8.57 9.85 16.03
N VAL A 126 -8.25 10.82 15.18
CA VAL A 126 -7.86 12.20 15.54
C VAL A 126 -8.67 13.20 14.73
N ASP A 127 -8.51 14.49 14.97
CA ASP A 127 -9.15 15.51 14.13
C ASP A 127 -8.64 15.47 12.68
N LEU A 128 -9.45 16.01 11.77
CA LEU A 128 -9.20 16.05 10.33
C LEU A 128 -7.78 16.52 9.96
N ASN A 129 -7.29 17.61 10.57
CA ASN A 129 -5.99 18.18 10.22
C ASN A 129 -4.83 17.25 10.61
N ARG A 130 -4.92 16.65 11.81
CA ARG A 130 -3.94 15.66 12.27
C ARG A 130 -4.01 14.37 11.44
N GLY A 131 -5.20 13.97 10.99
CA GLY A 131 -5.40 12.84 10.08
C GLY A 131 -4.74 13.06 8.72
N ILE A 132 -5.01 14.21 8.09
CA ILE A 132 -4.38 14.61 6.82
C ILE A 132 -2.86 14.62 6.96
N LEU A 133 -2.34 15.26 8.03
CA LEU A 133 -0.90 15.34 8.26
C LEU A 133 -0.27 13.96 8.49
N SER A 134 -0.96 13.09 9.24
CA SER A 134 -0.56 11.70 9.46
C SER A 134 -0.40 10.95 8.14
N GLU A 135 -1.45 10.85 7.33
CA GLU A 135 -1.41 10.09 6.06
C GLU A 135 -0.43 10.67 5.04
N LEU A 136 -0.26 12.00 5.01
CA LEU A 136 0.76 12.65 4.19
C LEU A 136 2.16 12.22 4.61
N ILE A 137 2.50 12.35 5.90
CA ILE A 137 3.84 12.04 6.42
C ILE A 137 4.14 10.55 6.30
N LEU A 138 3.20 9.68 6.72
CA LEU A 138 3.41 8.24 6.69
C LEU A 138 3.59 7.75 5.26
N THR A 139 2.78 8.23 4.32
CA THR A 139 2.90 7.86 2.91
C THR A 139 4.18 8.43 2.30
N PHE A 140 4.58 9.64 2.68
CA PHE A 140 5.88 10.20 2.31
C PHE A 140 7.03 9.30 2.76
N LEU A 141 7.05 8.90 4.04
CA LEU A 141 8.11 8.09 4.63
C LEU A 141 8.23 6.74 3.93
N ILE A 142 7.13 6.00 3.79
CA ILE A 142 7.18 4.69 3.13
C ILE A 142 7.56 4.81 1.66
N THR A 143 7.04 5.81 0.94
CA THR A 143 7.38 6.04 -0.47
C THR A 143 8.86 6.36 -0.62
N PHE A 144 9.39 7.25 0.23
CA PHE A 144 10.80 7.62 0.21
C PHE A 144 11.70 6.42 0.55
N SER A 145 11.31 5.59 1.52
CA SER A 145 12.01 4.34 1.83
C SER A 145 12.00 3.34 0.68
N VAL A 146 10.86 3.18 -0.01
CA VAL A 146 10.74 2.33 -1.21
C VAL A 146 11.66 2.82 -2.33
N LEU A 147 11.63 4.12 -2.64
CA LEU A 147 12.52 4.71 -3.64
C LEU A 147 14.00 4.55 -3.27
N THR A 148 14.33 4.77 -1.99
CA THR A 148 15.69 4.56 -1.48
C THR A 148 16.12 3.12 -1.63
N ALA A 149 15.31 2.14 -1.21
CA ALA A 149 15.61 0.72 -1.34
C ALA A 149 15.82 0.31 -2.81
N ILE A 150 14.98 0.81 -3.72
CA ILE A 150 15.02 0.44 -5.14
C ILE A 150 16.24 1.06 -5.84
N PHE A 151 16.47 2.36 -5.67
CA PHE A 151 17.42 3.13 -6.50
C PHE A 151 18.78 3.39 -5.83
N LYS A 152 18.85 3.36 -4.49
CA LYS A 152 20.09 3.59 -3.72
C LYS A 152 20.44 2.46 -2.76
N GLY A 153 19.54 1.48 -2.60
CA GLY A 153 19.71 0.35 -1.70
C GLY A 153 20.62 -0.75 -2.26
N PRO A 154 20.78 -1.85 -1.51
CA PRO A 154 21.66 -2.97 -1.87
C PRO A 154 21.22 -3.64 -3.18
N LYS A 155 22.15 -4.26 -3.92
CA LYS A 155 21.83 -4.97 -5.17
C LYS A 155 20.88 -6.16 -4.98
N SER A 156 20.91 -6.80 -3.81
CA SER A 156 20.08 -7.96 -3.48
C SER A 156 18.60 -7.58 -3.34
N LYS A 157 17.73 -8.15 -4.19
CA LYS A 157 16.26 -7.98 -4.09
C LYS A 157 15.74 -8.39 -2.71
N PHE A 158 16.31 -9.44 -2.12
CA PHE A 158 15.97 -9.90 -0.78
C PHE A 158 16.20 -8.82 0.29
N LEU A 159 17.36 -8.17 0.26
CA LEU A 159 17.67 -7.09 1.20
C LEU A 159 16.83 -5.84 0.96
N LYS A 160 16.51 -5.50 -0.32
CA LYS A 160 15.58 -4.41 -0.63
C LYS A 160 14.21 -4.64 0.00
N ASN A 161 13.68 -5.86 -0.13
CA ASN A 161 12.39 -6.22 0.48
C ASN A 161 12.42 -6.08 1.99
N TRP A 162 13.52 -6.46 2.67
CA TRP A 162 13.62 -6.24 4.12
C TRP A 162 13.60 -4.77 4.51
N ILE A 163 14.29 -3.89 3.77
CA ILE A 163 14.22 -2.44 4.02
C ILE A 163 12.78 -1.95 3.89
N ILE A 164 12.06 -2.38 2.85
CA ILE A 164 10.66 -2.02 2.62
C ILE A 164 9.76 -2.58 3.74
N THR A 165 9.98 -3.82 4.17
CA THR A 165 9.24 -4.44 5.27
C THR A 165 9.42 -3.68 6.57
N PHE A 166 10.66 -3.35 6.98
CA PHE A 166 10.91 -2.60 8.21
C PHE A 166 10.31 -1.19 8.16
N ALA A 167 10.42 -0.51 7.01
CA ALA A 167 9.78 0.79 6.82
C ALA A 167 8.25 0.68 6.91
N THR A 168 7.65 -0.35 6.31
CA THR A 168 6.20 -0.60 6.34
C THR A 168 5.73 -0.82 7.77
N ILE A 169 6.41 -1.68 8.51
CA ILE A 169 6.10 -1.95 9.91
C ILE A 169 6.18 -0.66 10.72
N LEU A 170 7.25 0.12 10.56
CA LEU A 170 7.44 1.39 11.29
C LEU A 170 6.28 2.36 11.02
N VAL A 171 5.90 2.60 9.77
CA VAL A 171 4.80 3.54 9.47
C VAL A 171 3.45 3.01 9.95
N ILE A 172 3.24 1.69 9.95
CA ILE A 172 2.03 1.08 10.52
C ILE A 172 1.95 1.39 12.02
N PHE A 173 3.04 1.18 12.76
CA PHE A 173 3.09 1.48 14.20
C PHE A 173 2.90 2.96 14.50
N LEU A 174 3.56 3.85 13.73
CA LEU A 174 3.46 5.29 13.93
C LEU A 174 2.03 5.82 13.63
N GLY A 175 1.36 5.26 12.62
CA GLY A 175 0.02 5.70 12.22
C GLY A 175 -1.13 5.06 12.98
N ALA A 176 -0.90 3.96 13.70
CA ALA A 176 -1.97 3.16 14.31
C ALA A 176 -2.89 3.98 15.22
N GLY A 177 -2.35 4.93 15.99
CA GLY A 177 -3.11 5.79 16.89
C GLY A 177 -3.74 7.04 16.24
N TYR A 178 -3.53 7.27 14.94
CA TYR A 178 -4.01 8.45 14.22
C TYR A 178 -5.07 8.10 13.19
N THR A 179 -4.74 7.19 12.27
CA THR A 179 -5.57 6.94 11.08
C THR A 179 -5.80 5.45 10.79
N GLY A 180 -5.28 4.54 11.63
CA GLY A 180 -5.29 3.11 11.32
C GLY A 180 -4.71 2.88 9.91
N PRO A 181 -3.41 3.12 9.74
CA PRO A 181 -2.86 3.86 8.61
C PRO A 181 -3.30 3.30 7.25
N GLY A 182 -3.86 4.18 6.43
CA GLY A 182 -4.38 3.88 5.11
C GLY A 182 -3.28 3.52 4.14
N LEU A 183 -2.37 4.46 3.85
CA LEU A 183 -1.20 4.35 2.95
C LEU A 183 -1.50 3.92 1.50
N ASN A 184 -2.71 3.45 1.24
CA ASN A 184 -3.21 2.88 0.01
C ASN A 184 -4.63 3.41 -0.21
N PRO A 185 -4.78 4.46 -1.06
CA PRO A 185 -6.07 5.03 -1.38
C PRO A 185 -7.10 4.03 -1.93
N ALA A 186 -6.67 3.03 -2.72
CA ALA A 186 -7.59 2.03 -3.26
C ALA A 186 -8.19 1.15 -2.16
N HIS A 187 -7.36 0.73 -1.20
CA HIS A 187 -7.80 -0.06 -0.05
C HIS A 187 -8.73 0.75 0.87
N ALA A 188 -8.34 1.97 1.22
CA ALA A 188 -9.14 2.82 2.10
C ALA A 188 -10.50 3.17 1.45
N PHE A 189 -10.50 3.50 0.16
CA PHE A 189 -11.72 3.80 -0.59
C PHE A 189 -12.67 2.60 -0.63
N ALA A 190 -12.15 1.38 -0.82
CA ALA A 190 -12.99 0.18 -0.86
C ALA A 190 -13.78 -0.05 0.43
N TRP A 191 -13.15 0.11 1.59
CA TRP A 191 -13.85 0.02 2.88
C TRP A 191 -14.90 1.13 3.02
N ALA A 192 -14.53 2.38 2.74
CA ALA A 192 -15.47 3.48 2.80
C ALA A 192 -16.62 3.35 1.79
N TYR A 193 -16.41 2.70 0.65
CA TYR A 193 -17.45 2.43 -0.33
C TYR A 193 -18.49 1.48 0.24
N ILE A 194 -18.03 0.37 0.82
CA ILE A 194 -18.89 -0.64 1.45
C ILE A 194 -19.64 -0.08 2.67
N ASP A 195 -19.02 0.85 3.40
CA ASP A 195 -19.65 1.49 4.56
C ASP A 195 -20.50 2.73 4.18
N GLY A 196 -20.62 3.06 2.90
CA GLY A 196 -21.41 4.20 2.41
C GLY A 196 -20.78 5.59 2.64
N LYS A 197 -19.51 5.65 3.03
CA LYS A 197 -18.75 6.86 3.42
C LYS A 197 -17.76 7.37 2.38
N HIS A 198 -17.60 6.68 1.25
CA HIS A 198 -16.59 7.00 0.22
C HIS A 198 -16.68 8.42 -0.36
N SER A 199 -17.84 9.06 -0.29
CA SER A 199 -18.06 10.43 -0.78
C SER A 199 -17.89 11.50 0.30
N GLU A 200 -17.59 11.11 1.54
CA GLU A 200 -17.34 12.07 2.62
C GLU A 200 -16.03 12.82 2.39
N LEU A 201 -16.09 14.15 2.50
CA LEU A 201 -14.92 15.01 2.27
C LEU A 201 -13.75 14.63 3.19
N GLU A 202 -14.03 14.31 4.46
CA GLU A 202 -13.03 13.86 5.42
C GLU A 202 -12.29 12.62 4.92
N HIS A 203 -13.02 11.60 4.46
CA HIS A 203 -12.43 10.39 3.90
C HIS A 203 -11.55 10.69 2.68
N LEU A 204 -12.06 11.49 1.74
CA LEU A 204 -11.34 11.86 0.52
C LEU A 204 -10.06 12.63 0.84
N LEU A 205 -10.09 13.57 1.77
CA LEU A 205 -8.91 14.35 2.15
C LEU A 205 -7.86 13.49 2.86
N VAL A 206 -8.28 12.72 3.87
CA VAL A 206 -7.37 11.94 4.71
C VAL A 206 -6.80 10.74 3.95
N TYR A 207 -7.61 9.95 3.26
CA TYR A 207 -7.19 8.65 2.73
C TYR A 207 -6.97 8.61 1.22
N CYS A 208 -7.40 9.64 0.47
CA CYS A 208 -7.15 9.71 -0.96
C CYS A 208 -6.13 10.80 -1.30
N VAL A 209 -6.39 12.06 -0.91
CA VAL A 209 -5.54 13.19 -1.27
C VAL A 209 -4.22 13.17 -0.51
N ALA A 210 -4.24 13.02 0.81
CA ALA A 210 -3.03 13.09 1.63
C ALA A 210 -1.99 12.01 1.27
N PRO A 211 -2.34 10.71 1.05
CA PRO A 211 -1.37 9.72 0.61
C PRO A 211 -0.79 10.01 -0.77
N LEU A 212 -1.61 10.43 -1.73
CA LEU A 212 -1.11 10.81 -3.06
C LEU A 212 -0.15 12.01 -2.98
N ALA A 213 -0.47 13.01 -2.15
CA ALA A 213 0.39 14.16 -1.91
C ALA A 213 1.71 13.77 -1.25
N GLY A 214 1.68 12.90 -0.23
CA GLY A 214 2.87 12.37 0.41
C GLY A 214 3.77 11.59 -0.55
N SER A 215 3.16 10.73 -1.38
CA SER A 215 3.85 9.95 -2.41
C SER A 215 4.51 10.83 -3.48
N PHE A 216 3.79 11.84 -3.97
CA PHE A 216 4.31 12.80 -4.96
C PHE A 216 5.49 13.59 -4.36
N SER A 217 5.33 14.10 -3.14
CA SER A 217 6.36 14.87 -2.44
C SER A 217 7.63 14.03 -2.19
N ALA A 218 7.48 12.75 -1.84
CA ALA A 218 8.60 11.82 -1.68
C ALA A 218 9.38 11.64 -2.98
N ALA A 219 8.70 11.46 -4.11
CA ALA A 219 9.35 11.34 -5.42
C ALA A 219 10.08 12.63 -5.83
N LEU A 220 9.51 13.81 -5.56
CA LEU A 220 10.16 15.09 -5.84
C LEU A 220 11.41 15.28 -4.98
N ILE A 221 11.30 15.10 -3.67
CA ILE A 221 12.43 15.27 -2.75
C ILE A 221 13.53 14.25 -3.05
N PHE A 222 13.16 13.00 -3.37
CA PHE A 222 14.14 11.99 -3.76
C PHE A 222 14.92 12.40 -5.02
N GLN A 223 14.25 12.96 -6.04
CA GLN A 223 14.93 13.51 -7.22
C GLN A 223 15.83 14.69 -6.85
N LEU A 224 15.38 15.63 -6.03
CA LEU A 224 16.20 16.77 -5.63
C LEU A 224 17.48 16.34 -4.90
N LEU A 225 17.39 15.33 -4.04
CA LEU A 225 18.54 14.84 -3.26
C LEU A 225 19.50 13.97 -4.08
N PHE A 226 19.00 13.20 -5.06
CA PHE A 226 19.78 12.13 -5.69
C PHE A 226 19.88 12.20 -7.21
N ALA A 227 19.15 13.10 -7.86
CA ALA A 227 19.16 13.31 -9.30
C ALA A 227 19.82 14.66 -9.65
N THR A 228 21.10 14.80 -9.30
CA THR A 228 21.99 15.77 -9.97
C THR A 228 22.41 15.18 -11.33
N GLY A 229 21.60 15.45 -12.35
CA GLY A 229 21.94 15.21 -13.75
C GLY A 229 21.09 14.14 -14.43
N LYS A 230 20.10 14.58 -15.22
CA LYS A 230 19.59 13.77 -16.34
C LYS A 230 20.75 13.53 -17.29
N THR A 231 21.48 12.43 -17.15
CA THR A 231 22.34 11.93 -18.22
C THR A 231 21.39 11.50 -19.34
N LYS A 232 21.11 12.42 -20.26
CA LYS A 232 20.58 12.08 -21.58
C LYS A 232 21.64 11.20 -22.23
N GLU A 233 21.49 9.88 -22.16
CA GLU A 233 22.13 9.01 -23.13
C GLU A 233 21.58 9.41 -24.51
N LYS A 234 22.40 10.16 -25.25
CA LYS A 234 22.25 10.32 -26.68
C LYS A 234 22.45 8.93 -27.28
N THR A 235 21.39 8.35 -27.82
CA THR A 235 21.49 7.21 -28.71
C THR A 235 22.25 7.68 -29.96
N ALA A 236 23.47 7.15 -30.13
CA ALA A 236 24.15 7.07 -31.42
C ALA A 236 23.77 5.75 -32.09
#